data_AF-A0A8H7Y1B8-F1
#
_entry.id   AF-A0A8H7Y1B8-F1
#
_cell.length_a   1.000
_cell.length_b   1.000
_cell.length_c   1.000
_cell.angle_alpha   90.00
_cell.angle_beta   90.00
_cell.angle_gamma   90.00
#
_symmetry.space_group_name_H-M   'P 1'
#
loop_
_entity.id
_entity.type
_entity.pdbx_description
1 polymer ?
#
loop_
_entity_poly.entity_id
_entity_poly.type
_entity_poly.pdbx_seq_one_letter_code
_entity_poly.pdbx_strand_id
1 'polypeptide(L)'
;MPKWRAVISQTSGEALRDSTVWAVTIISITNALPTGGLGAFSNIILTEFGFTQLQTYLLAIAQGVIIMIFLFSAAYLSKRFNERLILEFIYTLPNVAGTIVFLCVPTSAKTKVGLLLAFYCTQGFGAVAVLNLAVMSGNIGGVYSDTIIIQELLFSAWAVGNAVGPQVFRDNDKPRYLKAFVAHLVVYGVQLVTIFVLRVHLMRRNVLKRRERYNRSPEQTGQEVLDESLAHKHAFDDLTDQENPEFTTN
;
A
#
# COMPACT_ATOMS: atom_id res chain seq x y z
N MET A 1 -27.16 10.54 25.99
CA MET A 1 -25.86 10.15 25.40
C MET A 1 -25.10 11.42 25.00
N PRO A 2 -23.76 11.49 25.16
CA PRO A 2 -22.98 12.67 24.81
C PRO A 2 -23.03 12.97 23.31
N LYS A 3 -23.27 14.23 22.92
CA LYS A 3 -23.44 14.65 21.50
C LYS A 3 -22.23 14.30 20.61
N TRP A 4 -21.02 14.30 21.16
CA TRP A 4 -19.79 13.94 20.43
C TRP A 4 -19.76 12.47 19.99
N ARG A 5 -20.41 11.55 20.71
CA ARG A 5 -20.48 10.13 20.31
C ARG A 5 -21.38 9.90 19.10
N ALA A 6 -22.45 10.69 18.98
CA ALA A 6 -23.36 10.62 17.85
C ALA A 6 -22.69 11.13 16.57
N VAL A 7 -21.94 12.24 16.67
CA VAL A 7 -21.13 12.79 15.57
C VAL A 7 -20.09 11.76 15.12
N ILE A 8 -19.27 11.23 16.03
CA ILE A 8 -18.29 10.17 15.67
C ILE A 8 -18.99 8.98 15.00
N SER A 9 -20.10 8.47 15.54
CA SER A 9 -20.77 7.31 14.91
C SER A 9 -21.35 7.59 13.53
N GLN A 10 -21.73 8.85 13.25
CA GLN A 10 -22.34 9.26 11.99
C GLN A 10 -21.26 9.52 10.94
N THR A 11 -20.19 10.23 11.29
CA THR A 11 -19.04 10.50 10.40
C THR A 11 -18.23 9.23 10.12
N SER A 12 -18.05 8.34 11.10
CA SER A 12 -17.35 7.06 10.90
C SER A 12 -18.10 6.10 9.96
N GLY A 13 -19.43 6.15 9.94
CA GLY A 13 -20.24 5.39 8.98
C GLY A 13 -20.08 5.90 7.55
N GLU A 14 -19.83 7.20 7.37
CA GLU A 14 -19.57 7.82 6.07
C GLU A 14 -18.12 7.58 5.61
N ALA A 15 -17.16 7.63 6.53
CA ALA A 15 -15.75 7.32 6.26
C ALA A 15 -15.56 5.87 5.76
N LEU A 16 -16.27 4.89 6.36
CA LEU A 16 -16.26 3.49 5.91
C LEU A 16 -17.00 3.26 4.59
N ARG A 17 -17.76 4.24 4.09
CA ARG A 17 -18.41 4.16 2.78
C ARG A 17 -17.52 4.67 1.65
N ASP A 18 -16.38 5.29 1.93
CA ASP A 18 -15.46 5.72 0.87
C ASP A 18 -14.80 4.50 0.21
N SER A 19 -14.97 4.37 -1.11
CA SER A 19 -14.33 3.32 -1.90
C SER A 19 -12.80 3.35 -1.87
N THR A 20 -12.22 4.52 -1.58
CA THR A 20 -10.77 4.74 -1.41
C THR A 20 -10.25 3.97 -0.20
N VAL A 21 -10.99 3.96 0.92
CA VAL A 21 -10.64 3.21 2.15
C VAL A 21 -10.57 1.72 1.86
N TRP A 22 -11.57 1.19 1.17
CA TRP A 22 -11.60 -0.23 0.82
C TRP A 22 -10.50 -0.61 -0.17
N ALA A 23 -10.19 0.24 -1.15
CA ALA A 23 -9.09 -0.01 -2.06
C ALA A 23 -7.73 -0.08 -1.34
N VAL A 24 -7.42 0.88 -0.46
CA VAL A 24 -6.20 0.89 0.36
C VAL A 24 -6.16 -0.31 1.32
N THR A 25 -7.31 -0.72 1.85
CA THR A 25 -7.43 -1.93 2.70
C THR A 25 -7.16 -3.21 1.93
N ILE A 26 -7.70 -3.33 0.71
CA ILE A 26 -7.43 -4.45 -0.20
C ILE A 26 -5.94 -4.50 -0.56
N ILE A 27 -5.30 -3.35 -0.79
CA ILE A 27 -3.86 -3.30 -1.04
C ILE A 27 -3.07 -3.74 0.20
N SER A 28 -3.50 -3.34 1.41
CA SER A 28 -2.86 -3.73 2.66
C SER A 28 -2.88 -5.26 2.87
N ILE A 29 -4.05 -5.90 2.70
CA ILE A 29 -4.16 -7.36 2.88
C ILE A 29 -3.43 -8.13 1.78
N THR A 30 -3.51 -7.68 0.52
CA THR A 30 -2.84 -8.34 -0.60
C THR A 30 -1.31 -8.23 -0.51
N ASN A 31 -0.79 -7.13 0.04
CA ASN A 31 0.63 -6.95 0.32
C ASN A 31 1.08 -7.76 1.56
N ALA A 32 0.23 -7.89 2.58
CA ALA A 32 0.54 -8.60 3.83
C ALA A 32 0.61 -10.13 3.65
N LEU A 33 -0.18 -10.69 2.74
CA LEU A 33 -0.19 -12.14 2.44
C LEU A 33 1.21 -12.65 2.04
N PRO A 34 1.89 -12.09 1.01
CA PRO A 34 3.27 -12.39 0.70
C PRO A 34 4.25 -12.09 1.83
N THR A 35 4.05 -10.96 2.52
CA THR A 35 4.96 -10.52 3.58
C THR A 35 5.01 -11.54 4.73
N GLY A 36 3.86 -12.01 5.19
CA GLY A 36 3.79 -13.03 6.25
C GLY A 36 4.32 -14.38 5.80
N GLY A 37 3.98 -14.80 4.57
CA GLY A 37 4.44 -16.07 4.01
C GLY A 37 5.95 -16.13 3.78
N LEU A 38 6.50 -15.19 3.00
CA LEU A 38 7.94 -15.09 2.73
C LEU A 38 8.72 -14.77 4.01
N GLY A 39 8.16 -13.98 4.93
CA GLY A 39 8.77 -13.70 6.22
C GLY A 39 9.02 -14.98 7.02
N ALA A 40 8.00 -15.83 7.18
CA ALA A 40 8.08 -17.07 7.94
C ALA A 40 8.94 -18.16 7.26
N PHE A 41 8.91 -18.25 5.93
CA PHE A 41 9.57 -19.32 5.18
C PHE A 41 10.90 -18.92 4.52
N SER A 42 11.32 -17.65 4.62
CA SER A 42 12.57 -17.11 4.02
C SER A 42 13.79 -17.99 4.25
N ASN A 43 14.12 -18.29 5.51
CA ASN A 43 15.28 -19.12 5.87
C ASN A 43 15.17 -20.56 5.36
N ILE A 44 13.95 -21.12 5.34
CA ILE A 44 13.69 -22.46 4.81
C ILE A 44 13.97 -22.47 3.31
N ILE A 45 13.40 -21.52 2.57
CA ILE A 45 13.59 -21.35 1.13
C ILE A 45 15.08 -21.20 0.78
N LEU A 46 15.84 -20.39 1.54
CA LEU A 46 17.27 -20.20 1.34
C LEU A 46 18.06 -21.49 1.62
N THR A 47 17.69 -22.25 2.65
CA THR A 47 18.34 -23.54 2.94
C THR A 47 18.06 -24.57 1.83
N GLU A 48 16.83 -24.58 1.28
CA GLU A 48 16.42 -25.43 0.14
C GLU A 48 17.18 -25.09 -1.16
N PHE A 49 17.75 -23.89 -1.29
CA PHE A 49 18.66 -23.56 -2.41
C PHE A 49 20.05 -24.21 -2.29
N GLY A 50 20.35 -24.87 -1.17
CA GLY A 50 21.62 -25.53 -0.90
C GLY A 50 22.65 -24.63 -0.20
N PHE A 51 22.23 -23.56 0.45
CA PHE A 51 23.08 -22.78 1.35
C PHE A 51 23.20 -23.46 2.72
N THR A 52 24.36 -23.33 3.37
CA THR A 52 24.51 -23.82 4.75
C THR A 52 23.70 -22.95 5.72
N GLN A 53 23.43 -23.47 6.92
CA GLN A 53 22.67 -22.72 7.93
C GLN A 53 23.32 -21.37 8.28
N LEU A 54 24.65 -21.35 8.44
CA LEU A 54 25.39 -20.12 8.73
C LEU A 54 25.34 -19.12 7.56
N GLN A 55 25.42 -19.60 6.32
CA GLN A 55 25.25 -18.75 5.14
C GLN A 55 23.83 -18.17 5.07
N THR A 56 22.82 -18.98 5.38
CA THR A 56 21.42 -18.54 5.38
C THR A 56 21.18 -17.39 6.36
N TYR A 57 21.71 -17.47 7.57
CA TYR A 57 21.62 -16.36 8.53
C TYR A 57 22.32 -15.09 8.04
N LEU A 58 23.48 -15.21 7.39
CA LEU A 58 24.18 -14.06 6.83
C LEU A 58 23.39 -13.43 5.67
N LEU A 59 22.76 -14.25 4.83
CA LEU A 59 21.88 -13.80 3.75
C LEU A 59 20.62 -13.12 4.28
N ALA A 60 20.07 -13.57 5.41
CA ALA A 60 18.95 -12.91 6.07
C ALA A 60 19.31 -11.50 6.57
N ILE A 61 20.54 -11.28 7.06
CA ILE A 61 21.01 -9.94 7.42
C ILE A 61 21.09 -9.05 6.18
N ALA A 62 21.63 -9.58 5.07
CA ALA A 62 21.70 -8.86 3.80
C ALA A 62 20.30 -8.52 3.25
N GLN A 63 19.34 -9.44 3.38
CA GLN A 63 17.93 -9.22 3.04
C GLN A 63 17.36 -8.02 3.82
N GLY A 64 17.65 -7.90 5.11
CA GLY A 64 17.23 -6.75 5.94
C GLY A 64 17.75 -5.43 5.38
N VAL A 65 19.01 -5.37 4.96
CA VAL A 65 19.61 -4.18 4.33
C VAL A 65 18.89 -3.82 3.03
N ILE A 66 18.55 -4.81 2.21
CA ILE A 66 17.83 -4.59 0.95
C ILE A 66 16.42 -4.05 1.21
N ILE A 67 15.70 -4.59 2.20
CA ILE A 67 14.40 -4.04 2.62
C ILE A 67 14.55 -2.58 3.04
N MET A 68 15.58 -2.24 3.82
CA MET A 68 15.83 -0.85 4.23
C MET A 68 16.08 0.07 3.02
N ILE A 69 16.87 -0.36 2.04
CA ILE A 69 17.11 0.41 0.81
C ILE A 69 15.80 0.66 0.06
N PHE A 70 14.95 -0.36 -0.10
CA PHE A 70 13.64 -0.20 -0.73
C PHE A 70 12.76 0.78 0.06
N LEU A 71 12.72 0.66 1.38
CA LEU A 71 11.93 1.53 2.26
C LEU A 71 12.35 3.00 2.16
N PHE A 72 13.65 3.29 2.32
CA PHE A 72 14.18 4.65 2.29
C PHE A 72 14.08 5.26 0.89
N SER A 73 14.34 4.47 -0.16
CA SER A 73 14.17 4.96 -1.54
C SER A 73 12.72 5.33 -1.83
N ALA A 74 11.76 4.52 -1.39
CA ALA A 74 10.33 4.81 -1.56
C ALA A 74 9.89 6.05 -0.78
N ALA A 75 10.35 6.21 0.47
CA ALA A 75 10.08 7.40 1.27
C ALA A 75 10.65 8.68 0.62
N TYR A 76 11.88 8.61 0.10
CA TYR A 76 12.52 9.73 -0.59
C TYR A 76 11.81 10.08 -1.91
N LEU A 77 11.52 9.08 -2.76
CA LEU A 77 10.80 9.28 -4.02
C LEU A 77 9.38 9.80 -3.80
N SER A 78 8.68 9.31 -2.76
CA SER A 78 7.35 9.78 -2.38
C SER A 78 7.35 11.29 -2.10
N LYS A 79 8.36 11.77 -1.37
CA LYS A 79 8.51 13.20 -1.09
C LYS A 79 8.88 14.02 -2.34
N ARG A 80 9.61 13.43 -3.28
CA ARG A 80 10.09 14.13 -4.48
C ARG A 80 9.05 14.23 -5.59
N PHE A 81 8.36 13.14 -5.88
CA PHE A 81 7.46 13.06 -7.04
C PHE A 81 5.99 13.29 -6.71
N ASN A 82 5.59 13.23 -5.43
CA ASN A 82 4.20 13.36 -4.96
C ASN A 82 3.19 12.39 -5.60
N GLU A 83 3.66 11.46 -6.44
CA GLU A 83 2.85 10.48 -7.19
C GLU A 83 2.92 9.10 -6.52
N ARG A 84 2.37 9.01 -5.31
CA ARG A 84 2.52 7.86 -4.40
C ARG A 84 2.02 6.54 -5.00
N LEU A 85 0.88 6.57 -5.68
CA LEU A 85 0.28 5.39 -6.33
C LEU A 85 1.10 4.86 -7.51
N ILE A 86 1.77 5.75 -8.27
CA ILE A 86 2.63 5.33 -9.38
C ILE A 86 3.87 4.63 -8.82
N LEU A 87 4.45 5.19 -7.75
CA LEU A 87 5.56 4.54 -7.05
C LEU A 87 5.15 3.18 -6.51
N GLU A 88 3.97 3.07 -5.90
CA GLU A 88 3.45 1.82 -5.36
C GLU A 88 3.30 0.74 -6.45
N PHE A 89 2.79 1.13 -7.62
CA PHE A 89 2.73 0.26 -8.80
C PHE A 89 4.14 -0.20 -9.22
N ILE A 90 5.10 0.73 -9.33
CA ILE A 90 6.47 0.45 -9.75
C ILE A 90 7.18 -0.49 -8.76
N TYR A 91 7.05 -0.28 -7.45
CA TYR A 91 7.67 -1.13 -6.42
C TYR A 91 7.02 -2.52 -6.33
N THR A 92 5.81 -2.69 -6.86
CA THR A 92 5.15 -4.00 -6.95
C THR A 92 5.67 -4.83 -8.15
N LEU A 93 6.18 -4.20 -9.21
CA LEU A 93 6.67 -4.92 -10.40
C LEU A 93 7.89 -5.83 -10.12
N PRO A 94 8.93 -5.41 -9.36
CA PRO A 94 10.01 -6.32 -8.96
C PRO A 94 9.53 -7.54 -8.19
N ASN A 95 8.47 -7.40 -7.38
CA ASN A 95 7.90 -8.52 -6.63
C ASN A 95 7.28 -9.57 -7.56
N VAL A 96 6.54 -9.10 -8.56
CA VAL A 96 5.99 -9.94 -9.62
C VAL A 96 7.10 -10.62 -10.41
N ALA A 97 8.11 -9.87 -10.83
CA ALA A 97 9.25 -10.40 -11.60
C ALA A 97 10.02 -11.48 -10.80
N GLY A 98 10.31 -11.22 -9.52
CA GLY A 98 10.96 -12.19 -8.64
C GLY A 98 10.13 -13.46 -8.48
N THR A 99 8.82 -13.33 -8.31
CA THR A 99 7.88 -14.47 -8.22
C THR A 99 7.84 -15.29 -9.53
N ILE A 100 7.83 -14.63 -10.68
CA ILE A 100 7.88 -15.31 -11.99
C ILE A 100 9.18 -16.11 -12.15
N VAL A 101 10.31 -15.55 -11.73
CA VAL A 101 11.60 -16.25 -11.77
C VAL A 101 11.56 -17.53 -10.92
N PHE A 102 10.93 -17.51 -9.74
CA PHE A 102 10.74 -18.72 -8.93
C PHE A 102 9.88 -19.80 -9.62
N LEU A 103 8.86 -19.38 -10.37
CA LEU A 103 7.98 -20.29 -11.11
C LEU A 103 8.65 -20.88 -12.37
N CYS A 104 9.48 -20.10 -13.05
CA CYS A 104 10.10 -20.53 -14.32
C CYS A 104 11.44 -21.24 -14.14
N VAL A 105 12.24 -20.88 -13.13
CA VAL A 105 13.61 -21.38 -12.98
C VAL A 105 13.66 -22.56 -12.01
N PRO A 106 14.18 -23.74 -12.43
CA PRO A 106 14.38 -24.86 -11.53
C PRO A 106 15.56 -24.61 -10.58
N THR A 107 15.43 -25.09 -9.34
CA THR A 107 16.46 -25.01 -8.32
C THR A 107 17.64 -25.93 -8.70
N SER A 108 18.80 -25.34 -8.94
CA SER A 108 20.05 -26.04 -9.25
C SER A 108 21.24 -25.27 -8.67
N ALA A 109 22.36 -25.95 -8.44
CA ALA A 109 23.59 -25.35 -7.93
C ALA A 109 24.10 -24.17 -8.80
N LYS A 110 23.78 -24.17 -10.11
CA LYS A 110 24.10 -23.08 -11.05
C LYS A 110 23.13 -21.90 -10.97
N THR A 111 21.88 -22.13 -10.55
CA THR A 111 20.81 -21.11 -10.53
C THR A 111 20.61 -20.48 -9.15
N LYS A 112 21.25 -21.01 -8.09
CA LYS A 112 21.11 -20.55 -6.70
C LYS A 112 21.32 -19.04 -6.49
N VAL A 113 22.28 -18.43 -7.19
CA VAL A 113 22.56 -16.99 -7.08
C VAL A 113 21.46 -16.17 -7.77
N GLY A 114 20.98 -16.63 -8.92
CA GLY A 114 19.86 -15.98 -9.62
C GLY A 114 18.55 -16.06 -8.81
N LEU A 115 18.30 -17.20 -8.17
CA LEU A 115 17.16 -17.38 -7.27
C LEU A 115 17.25 -16.50 -6.03
N LEU A 116 18.45 -16.33 -5.46
CA LEU A 116 18.69 -15.40 -4.35
C LEU A 116 18.43 -13.94 -4.75
N LEU A 117 18.90 -13.51 -5.93
CA LEU A 117 18.62 -12.16 -6.43
C LEU A 117 17.13 -11.96 -6.68
N ALA A 118 16.45 -12.95 -7.27
CA ALA A 118 15.00 -12.94 -7.43
C ALA A 118 14.28 -12.84 -6.09
N PHE A 119 14.76 -13.54 -5.06
CA PHE A 119 14.26 -13.43 -3.69
C PHE A 119 14.35 -11.99 -3.17
N TYR A 120 15.51 -11.36 -3.34
CA TYR A 120 15.70 -9.97 -2.94
C TYR A 120 14.84 -8.99 -3.71
N CYS A 121 14.53 -9.25 -4.98
CA CYS A 121 13.57 -8.45 -5.73
C CYS A 121 12.15 -8.53 -5.17
N THR A 122 11.77 -9.63 -4.49
CA THR A 122 10.46 -9.75 -3.81
C THR A 122 10.32 -8.93 -2.55
N GLN A 123 11.42 -8.34 -2.04
CA GLN A 123 11.41 -7.55 -0.81
C GLN A 123 10.83 -6.14 -0.97
N GLY A 124 10.31 -5.79 -2.15
CA GLY A 124 9.68 -4.49 -2.42
C GLY A 124 8.38 -4.26 -1.63
N PHE A 125 7.80 -5.29 -1.01
CA PHE A 125 6.57 -5.17 -0.20
C PHE A 125 6.69 -4.14 0.95
N GLY A 126 7.89 -3.92 1.49
CA GLY A 126 8.11 -2.94 2.55
C GLY A 126 7.92 -1.51 2.07
N ALA A 127 8.40 -1.20 0.86
CA ALA A 127 8.18 0.09 0.21
C ALA A 127 6.70 0.34 -0.07
N VAL A 128 6.00 -0.68 -0.59
CA VAL A 128 4.57 -0.62 -0.88
C VAL A 128 3.75 -0.33 0.38
N ALA A 129 4.06 -0.98 1.52
CA ALA A 129 3.33 -0.76 2.76
C ALA A 129 3.40 0.70 3.24
N VAL A 130 4.58 1.33 3.18
CA VAL A 130 4.77 2.74 3.56
C VAL A 130 4.08 3.69 2.58
N LEU A 131 4.15 3.40 1.27
CA LEU A 131 3.48 4.20 0.26
C LEU A 131 1.96 4.14 0.41
N ASN A 132 1.38 2.96 0.67
CA ASN A 132 -0.05 2.78 0.87
C ASN A 132 -0.55 3.56 2.10
N LEU A 133 0.19 3.53 3.20
CA LEU A 133 -0.12 4.34 4.38
C LEU A 133 -0.06 5.85 4.07
N ALA A 134 0.93 6.28 3.27
CA ALA A 134 1.01 7.66 2.84
C ALA A 134 -0.14 8.05 1.89
N VAL A 135 -0.60 7.15 1.01
CA VAL A 135 -1.78 7.38 0.16
C VAL A 135 -3.01 7.57 1.04
N MET A 136 -3.22 6.72 2.04
CA MET A 136 -4.32 6.83 3.00
C MET A 136 -4.30 8.20 3.70
N SER A 137 -3.20 8.55 4.36
CA SER A 137 -3.11 9.81 5.12
C SER A 137 -3.20 11.07 4.26
N GLY A 138 -2.94 10.97 2.95
CA GLY A 138 -3.02 12.09 2.02
C GLY A 138 -4.36 12.24 1.30
N ASN A 139 -5.22 11.22 1.34
CA ASN A 139 -6.49 11.18 0.60
C ASN A 139 -7.71 11.03 1.50
N ILE A 140 -7.49 11.00 2.82
CA ILE A 140 -8.50 10.89 3.86
C ILE A 140 -8.26 12.02 4.87
N GLY A 141 -8.89 13.15 4.64
CA GLY A 141 -9.17 14.21 5.59
C GLY A 141 -10.58 14.07 6.21
N GLY A 142 -10.72 14.67 7.37
CA GLY A 142 -11.85 14.50 8.26
C GLY A 142 -11.41 14.54 9.72
N VAL A 143 -12.36 14.33 10.63
CA VAL A 143 -12.14 14.33 12.07
C VAL A 143 -11.05 13.32 12.43
N TYR A 144 -10.17 13.67 13.37
CA TYR A 144 -9.09 12.79 13.86
C TYR A 144 -9.57 11.36 14.21
N SER A 145 -10.81 11.21 14.67
CA SER A 145 -11.43 9.92 14.97
C SER A 145 -11.59 9.00 13.75
N ASP A 146 -11.94 9.53 12.58
CA ASP A 146 -12.18 8.71 11.39
C ASP A 146 -10.88 8.21 10.78
N THR A 147 -9.85 9.07 10.80
CA THR A 147 -8.50 8.68 10.38
C THR A 147 -7.92 7.57 11.26
N ILE A 148 -8.20 7.58 12.57
CA ILE A 148 -7.81 6.47 13.46
C ILE A 148 -8.55 5.18 13.09
N ILE A 149 -9.87 5.23 12.91
CA ILE A 149 -10.67 4.02 12.60
C ILE A 149 -10.18 3.37 11.30
N ILE A 150 -9.84 4.18 10.30
CA ILE A 150 -9.30 3.68 9.03
C ILE A 150 -7.90 3.10 9.20
N GLN A 151 -7.04 3.72 10.00
CA GLN A 151 -5.71 3.14 10.34
C GLN A 151 -5.83 1.80 11.05
N GLU A 152 -6.74 1.67 12.01
CA GLU A 152 -7.02 0.42 12.71
C GLU A 152 -7.56 -0.66 11.75
N LEU A 153 -8.40 -0.27 10.78
CA LEU A 153 -8.85 -1.18 9.72
C LEU A 153 -7.69 -1.68 8.86
N LEU A 154 -6.78 -0.80 8.44
CA LEU A 154 -5.60 -1.18 7.66
C LEU A 154 -4.66 -2.10 8.45
N PHE A 155 -4.46 -1.82 9.73
CA PHE A 155 -3.61 -2.62 10.61
C PHE A 155 -4.22 -3.99 10.87
N SER A 156 -5.55 -4.05 11.05
CA SER A 156 -6.30 -5.30 11.17
C SER A 156 -6.18 -6.15 9.90
N ALA A 157 -6.36 -5.53 8.73
CA ALA A 157 -6.21 -6.20 7.43
C ALA A 157 -4.78 -6.71 7.22
N TRP A 158 -3.78 -5.93 7.63
CA TRP A 158 -2.37 -6.34 7.59
C TRP A 158 -2.09 -7.53 8.52
N ALA A 159 -2.62 -7.52 9.74
CA ALA A 159 -2.48 -8.62 10.69
C ALA A 159 -3.14 -9.92 10.17
N VAL A 160 -4.35 -9.82 9.60
CA VAL A 160 -5.05 -10.96 8.97
C VAL A 160 -4.22 -11.52 7.81
N GLY A 161 -3.70 -10.65 6.93
CA GLY A 161 -2.85 -11.09 5.82
C GLY A 161 -1.59 -11.83 6.30
N ASN A 162 -0.92 -11.34 7.34
CA ASN A 162 0.24 -12.02 7.92
C ASN A 162 -0.10 -13.36 8.59
N ALA A 163 -1.29 -13.50 9.17
CA ALA A 163 -1.74 -14.76 9.76
C ALA A 163 -2.11 -15.81 8.70
N VAL A 164 -2.65 -15.38 7.56
CA VAL A 164 -3.03 -16.26 6.44
C VAL A 164 -1.83 -16.59 5.54
N GLY A 165 -0.88 -15.67 5.39
CA GLY A 165 0.28 -15.80 4.49
C GLY A 165 1.08 -17.10 4.62
N PRO A 166 1.52 -17.51 5.83
CA PRO A 166 2.24 -18.77 6.04
C PRO A 166 1.43 -20.01 5.65
N GLN A 167 0.10 -19.95 5.66
CA GLN A 167 -0.75 -21.12 5.41
C GLN A 167 -0.71 -21.61 3.95
N VAL A 168 -0.29 -20.76 3.01
CA VAL A 168 -0.10 -21.18 1.61
C VAL A 168 1.17 -22.00 1.39
N PHE A 169 2.13 -21.96 2.33
CA PHE A 169 3.34 -22.77 2.29
C PHE A 169 3.11 -24.11 2.99
N ARG A 170 2.75 -25.12 2.21
CA ARG A 170 2.47 -26.47 2.70
C ARG A 170 3.70 -27.36 2.56
N ASP A 171 3.95 -28.22 3.54
CA ASP A 171 5.07 -29.18 3.51
C ASP A 171 5.04 -30.10 2.28
N ASN A 172 3.84 -30.45 1.81
CA ASN A 172 3.64 -31.31 0.64
C ASN A 172 4.12 -30.67 -0.69
N ASP A 173 4.38 -29.36 -0.71
CA ASP A 173 4.82 -28.64 -1.90
C ASP A 173 6.34 -28.34 -1.90
N LYS A 174 7.09 -28.89 -0.93
CA LYS A 174 8.56 -28.87 -0.91
C LYS A 174 9.16 -29.54 -2.15
N PRO A 175 10.34 -29.11 -2.64
CA PRO A 175 11.17 -28.00 -2.16
C PRO A 175 10.90 -26.65 -2.88
N ARG A 176 10.15 -26.64 -3.99
CA ARG A 176 9.91 -25.43 -4.80
C ARG A 176 8.74 -24.57 -4.36
N TYR A 177 7.82 -25.09 -3.54
CA TYR A 177 6.61 -24.40 -3.07
C TYR A 177 5.82 -23.72 -4.20
N LEU A 178 5.71 -24.37 -5.37
CA LEU A 178 5.12 -23.77 -6.58
C LEU A 178 3.73 -23.18 -6.34
N LYS A 179 2.89 -23.89 -5.58
CA LYS A 179 1.53 -23.43 -5.27
C LYS A 179 1.52 -22.12 -4.47
N ALA A 180 2.47 -21.96 -3.54
CA ALA A 180 2.62 -20.73 -2.78
C ALA A 180 2.98 -19.57 -3.71
N PHE A 181 3.99 -19.73 -4.58
CA PHE A 181 4.39 -18.68 -5.52
C PHE A 181 3.32 -18.36 -6.57
N VAL A 182 2.51 -19.34 -7.00
CA VAL A 182 1.33 -19.07 -7.83
C VAL A 182 0.31 -18.22 -7.07
N ALA A 183 0.04 -18.55 -5.80
CA ALA A 183 -0.85 -17.74 -4.97
C ALA A 183 -0.32 -16.29 -4.81
N HIS A 184 0.99 -16.12 -4.64
CA HIS A 184 1.65 -14.79 -4.60
C HIS A 184 1.42 -14.02 -5.90
N LEU A 185 1.58 -14.67 -7.05
CA LEU A 185 1.37 -14.03 -8.35
C LEU A 185 -0.08 -13.55 -8.52
N VAL A 186 -1.07 -14.35 -8.07
CA VAL A 186 -2.48 -13.96 -8.12
C VAL A 186 -2.74 -12.75 -7.22
N VAL A 187 -2.26 -12.74 -5.98
CA VAL A 187 -2.48 -11.60 -5.08
C VAL A 187 -1.76 -10.34 -5.54
N TYR A 188 -0.55 -10.44 -6.11
CA TYR A 188 0.12 -9.30 -6.74
C TYR A 188 -0.66 -8.78 -7.96
N GLY A 189 -1.28 -9.66 -8.74
CA GLY A 189 -2.17 -9.26 -9.83
C GLY A 189 -3.37 -8.46 -9.33
N VAL A 190 -4.03 -8.95 -8.27
CA VAL A 190 -5.14 -8.25 -7.60
C VAL A 190 -4.68 -6.89 -7.06
N GLN A 191 -3.49 -6.84 -6.45
CA GLN A 191 -2.90 -5.62 -5.91
C GLN A 191 -2.65 -4.59 -7.02
N LEU A 192 -1.99 -4.97 -8.13
CA LEU A 192 -1.73 -4.07 -9.26
C LEU A 192 -3.02 -3.54 -9.89
N VAL A 193 -4.03 -4.39 -10.07
CA VAL A 193 -5.35 -3.97 -10.57
C VAL A 193 -6.00 -2.99 -9.61
N THR A 194 -5.94 -3.25 -8.30
CA THR A 194 -6.52 -2.37 -7.28
C THR A 194 -5.82 -1.00 -7.26
N ILE A 195 -4.49 -0.96 -7.31
CA ILE A 195 -3.70 0.29 -7.41
C ILE A 195 -4.09 1.06 -8.67
N PHE A 196 -4.21 0.37 -9.82
CA PHE A 196 -4.59 1.01 -11.08
C PHE A 196 -6.00 1.60 -11.03
N VAL A 197 -6.98 0.83 -10.52
CA VAL A 197 -8.37 1.28 -10.36
C VAL A 197 -8.45 2.47 -9.41
N LEU A 198 -7.74 2.40 -8.28
CA LEU A 198 -7.66 3.50 -7.30
C LEU A 198 -7.08 4.77 -7.93
N ARG A 199 -6.01 4.63 -8.72
CA ARG A 199 -5.40 5.75 -9.44
C ARG A 199 -6.37 6.39 -10.43
N VAL A 200 -7.06 5.60 -11.25
CA VAL A 200 -8.06 6.10 -12.20
C VAL A 200 -9.22 6.78 -11.45
N HIS A 201 -9.66 6.21 -10.33
CA HIS A 201 -10.71 6.79 -9.51
C HIS A 201 -10.32 8.16 -8.95
N LEU A 202 -9.13 8.30 -8.34
CA LEU A 202 -8.65 9.57 -7.81
C LEU A 202 -8.36 10.59 -8.91
N MET A 203 -7.82 10.18 -10.05
CA MET A 203 -7.64 11.06 -11.21
C MET A 203 -8.97 11.61 -11.71
N ARG A 204 -10.03 10.77 -11.78
CA ARG A 204 -11.38 11.23 -12.14
C ARG A 204 -11.93 12.23 -11.12
N ARG A 205 -11.80 11.96 -9.82
CA ARG A 205 -12.20 12.92 -8.76
C ARG A 205 -11.46 14.26 -8.91
N ASN A 206 -10.15 14.22 -9.16
CA ASN A 206 -9.33 15.41 -9.39
C ASN A 206 -9.78 16.22 -10.62
N VAL A 207 -10.12 15.57 -11.73
CA VAL A 207 -10.61 16.26 -12.95
C VAL A 207 -11.99 16.88 -12.71
N LEU A 208 -12.90 16.18 -12.03
CA LEU A 208 -14.22 16.69 -11.69
C LEU A 208 -14.13 17.92 -10.78
N LYS A 209 -13.34 17.86 -9.70
CA LYS A 209 -13.10 19.01 -8.81
C LYS A 209 -12.47 20.20 -9.55
N ARG A 210 -11.53 19.96 -10.48
CA ARG A 210 -10.96 21.04 -11.32
C ARG A 210 -12.00 21.67 -12.23
N ARG A 211 -12.92 20.88 -12.78
CA ARG A 211 -14.01 21.37 -13.64
C ARG A 211 -15.03 22.18 -12.85
N GLU A 212 -15.36 21.76 -11.63
CA GLU A 212 -16.23 22.52 -10.72
C GLU A 212 -15.62 23.86 -10.31
N ARG A 213 -14.30 23.89 -10.02
CA ARG A 213 -13.56 25.14 -9.77
C ARG A 213 -13.53 26.07 -10.99
N TYR A 214 -13.38 25.52 -12.19
CA TYR A 214 -13.40 26.31 -13.43
C TYR A 214 -14.80 26.83 -13.79
N ASN A 215 -15.86 26.09 -13.45
CA ASN A 215 -17.25 26.48 -13.69
C ASN A 215 -17.79 27.47 -12.64
N ARG A 216 -17.11 27.68 -11.50
CA ARG A 216 -17.31 28.89 -10.68
C ARG A 216 -16.68 30.08 -11.41
N SER A 217 -17.50 30.84 -12.13
CA SER A 217 -17.10 32.07 -12.82
C SER A 217 -16.41 33.09 -11.89
N PRO A 218 -15.54 33.99 -12.43
CA PRO A 218 -14.79 35.00 -11.68
C PRO A 218 -15.62 36.15 -11.07
N GLU A 219 -16.93 35.97 -10.89
CA GLU A 219 -17.78 36.95 -10.18
C GLU A 219 -17.67 36.84 -8.66
N GLN A 220 -17.13 35.75 -8.11
CA GLN A 220 -16.84 35.62 -6.68
C GLN A 220 -15.41 36.01 -6.31
N THR A 221 -14.49 35.99 -7.27
CA THR A 221 -13.06 36.30 -7.05
C THR A 221 -12.81 37.78 -6.74
N GLY A 222 -13.69 38.69 -7.17
CA GLY A 222 -13.59 40.12 -6.84
C GLY A 222 -13.95 40.46 -5.38
N GLN A 223 -14.70 39.57 -4.69
CA GLN A 223 -15.09 39.76 -3.29
C GLN A 223 -14.14 39.04 -2.32
N GLU A 224 -13.43 38.00 -2.78
CA GLU A 224 -12.50 37.19 -1.96
C GLU A 224 -11.10 37.81 -1.80
N VAL A 225 -10.67 38.72 -2.68
CA VAL A 225 -9.33 39.36 -2.57
C VAL A 225 -9.24 40.34 -1.38
N LEU A 226 -10.37 40.73 -0.78
CA LEU A 226 -10.38 41.57 0.43
C LEU A 226 -10.37 40.77 1.73
N ASP A 227 -10.43 39.44 1.69
CA ASP A 227 -10.58 38.61 2.88
C ASP A 227 -9.52 37.51 2.94
N GLU A 228 -8.24 37.92 2.87
CA GLU A 228 -7.04 37.10 3.16
C GLU A 228 -7.08 36.47 4.59
N SER A 229 -8.10 36.79 5.38
CA SER A 229 -8.44 36.22 6.69
C SER A 229 -9.35 34.98 6.61
N LEU A 230 -9.89 34.62 5.43
CA LEU A 230 -10.82 33.48 5.24
C LEU A 230 -10.17 32.13 4.97
N ALA A 231 -8.86 32.05 4.72
CA ALA A 231 -8.14 30.78 4.49
C ALA A 231 -8.20 29.80 5.68
N HIS A 232 -8.79 30.22 6.81
CA HIS A 232 -9.00 29.41 8.01
C HIS A 232 -10.47 29.22 8.40
N LYS A 233 -11.45 29.72 7.63
CA LYS A 233 -12.86 29.68 8.07
C LYS A 233 -13.48 28.29 7.99
N HIS A 234 -13.03 27.46 7.05
CA HIS A 234 -13.43 26.05 6.93
C HIS A 234 -12.45 25.06 7.60
N ALA A 235 -11.38 25.54 8.22
CA ALA A 235 -10.43 24.68 8.93
C ALA A 235 -11.00 24.14 10.27
N PHE A 236 -12.04 24.81 10.80
CA PHE A 236 -12.78 24.41 11.99
C PHE A 236 -14.19 23.88 11.69
N ASP A 237 -14.61 23.93 10.43
CA ASP A 237 -15.82 23.26 9.98
C ASP A 237 -15.46 21.79 9.73
N ASP A 238 -16.13 20.87 10.43
CA ASP A 238 -15.89 19.42 10.42
C ASP A 238 -16.40 18.78 9.11
N LEU A 239 -16.01 19.35 7.97
CA LEU A 239 -16.42 18.94 6.63
C LEU A 239 -15.65 17.69 6.22
N THR A 240 -16.37 16.69 5.72
CA THR A 240 -15.75 15.51 5.12
C THR A 240 -15.04 15.88 3.81
N ASP A 241 -14.05 15.09 3.38
CA ASP A 241 -13.30 15.30 2.13
C ASP A 241 -14.14 15.44 0.85
N GLN A 242 -15.34 14.89 0.89
CA GLN A 242 -16.32 14.98 -0.19
C GLN A 242 -16.99 16.35 -0.22
N GLU A 243 -17.13 16.99 0.93
CA GLU A 243 -17.79 18.28 1.12
C GLU A 243 -16.81 19.45 1.07
N ASN A 244 -15.51 19.21 1.33
CA ASN A 244 -14.51 20.26 1.30
C ASN A 244 -14.06 20.60 -0.16
N PRO A 245 -14.42 21.78 -0.69
CA PRO A 245 -14.02 22.21 -2.04
C PRO A 245 -12.52 22.52 -2.14
N GLU A 246 -11.84 22.78 -1.02
CA GLU A 246 -10.40 23.10 -0.97
C GLU A 246 -9.51 21.84 -0.97
N PHE A 247 -10.02 20.68 -0.56
CA PHE A 247 -9.24 19.44 -0.43
C PHE A 247 -8.85 18.83 -1.78
N THR A 248 -7.54 18.80 -2.06
CA THR A 248 -6.95 18.21 -3.27
C THR A 248 -6.28 16.87 -2.95
N THR A 249 -6.72 15.80 -3.61
CA THR A 249 -6.15 14.45 -3.52
C THR A 249 -4.87 14.32 -4.35
N ASN A 250 -3.79 13.80 -3.76
CA ASN A 250 -2.49 13.54 -4.42
C ASN A 250 -2.44 12.17 -5.09
#